data_AF-C1FA01-F1
#
_entry.id   AF-C1FA01-F1
#
_cell.length_a   1.000
_cell.length_b   1.000
_cell.length_c   1.000
_cell.angle_alpha   90.00
_cell.angle_beta   90.00
_cell.angle_gamma   90.00
#
_symmetry.space_group_name_H-M   'P 1'
#
loop_
_entity.id
_entity.type
_entity.pdbx_description
1 polymer ?
#
loop_
_entity_poly.entity_id
_entity_poly.type
_entity_poly.pdbx_seq_one_letter_code
_entity_poly.pdbx_strand_id
1 'polypeptide(L)'
;MSTNPEITETSAKPTPEQIDELAQRWSAAKRHVKGAQEALASVEEEAIEMVRIYGVVVPHAEKSRRLTGRHSELTLTKSDTITIDDGRVEDLKSALEANKRSDHFPRLFTLRSKYEVVDGADQVMRTESVSKRLSEKILSLFGRCIQVKAKKPSLKVVMFDLSKPPKKSRAKKGGE
;
A
#
# COMPACT_ATOMS: atom_id res chain seq x y z
N MET A 1 -3.04 -24.01 -21.40
CA MET A 1 -2.21 -25.04 -20.73
C MET A 1 -1.14 -24.30 -19.95
N SER A 2 -1.34 -24.10 -18.65
CA SER A 2 -0.44 -23.34 -17.79
C SER A 2 0.47 -24.32 -17.05
N THR A 3 1.72 -24.43 -17.48
CA THR A 3 2.75 -25.21 -16.78
C THR A 3 3.18 -24.41 -15.55
N ASN A 4 2.60 -24.76 -14.40
CA ASN A 4 3.09 -24.35 -13.11
C ASN A 4 4.38 -25.14 -12.85
N PRO A 5 5.56 -24.51 -12.67
CA PRO A 5 6.75 -25.27 -12.35
C PRO A 5 6.60 -25.86 -10.94
N GLU A 6 6.57 -27.19 -10.86
CA GLU A 6 6.73 -27.95 -9.61
C GLU A 6 7.96 -27.42 -8.88
N ILE A 7 7.75 -26.93 -7.67
CA ILE A 7 8.83 -26.60 -6.75
C ILE A 7 9.33 -27.95 -6.22
N THR A 8 10.36 -28.49 -6.85
CA THR A 8 11.04 -29.70 -6.38
C THR A 8 11.70 -29.38 -5.04
N GLU A 9 11.16 -29.95 -3.96
CA GLU A 9 11.74 -29.92 -2.62
C GLU A 9 13.03 -30.77 -2.57
N THR A 10 14.13 -30.23 -3.08
CA THR A 10 15.46 -30.76 -2.74
C THR A 10 15.97 -30.09 -1.46
N SER A 11 15.97 -30.85 -0.37
CA SER A 11 16.45 -30.57 0.99
C SER A 11 17.93 -30.09 1.11
N ALA A 12 18.63 -29.86 -0.01
CA ALA A 12 20.01 -29.38 -0.01
C ALA A 12 20.06 -27.84 -0.02
N LYS A 13 20.95 -27.26 0.79
CA LYS A 13 21.24 -25.82 0.70
C LYS A 13 21.67 -25.50 -0.73
N PRO A 14 21.07 -24.49 -1.39
CA PRO A 14 21.41 -24.16 -2.77
C PRO A 14 22.88 -23.73 -2.87
N THR A 15 23.54 -24.12 -3.95
CA THR A 15 24.93 -23.70 -4.21
C THR A 15 24.97 -22.21 -4.58
N PRO A 16 26.12 -21.52 -4.41
CA PRO A 16 26.27 -20.13 -4.84
C PRO A 16 25.87 -19.92 -6.31
N GLU A 17 26.23 -20.85 -7.20
CA GLU A 17 25.88 -20.83 -8.62
C GLU A 17 24.36 -20.89 -8.85
N GLN A 18 23.64 -21.73 -8.10
CA GLN A 18 22.17 -21.82 -8.17
C GLN A 18 21.49 -20.53 -7.69
N ILE A 19 22.07 -19.88 -6.66
CA ILE A 19 21.58 -18.59 -6.16
C ILE A 19 21.80 -17.49 -7.22
N ASP A 20 22.98 -17.46 -7.84
CA ASP A 20 23.31 -16.49 -8.88
C ASP A 20 22.44 -16.69 -10.13
N GLU A 21 22.21 -17.93 -10.56
CA GLU A 21 21.31 -18.24 -11.67
C GLU A 21 19.87 -17.81 -11.37
N LEU A 22 19.38 -18.09 -10.16
CA LEU A 22 18.05 -17.65 -9.72
C LEU A 22 17.95 -16.11 -9.67
N ALA A 23 18.99 -15.44 -9.16
CA ALA A 23 19.07 -13.98 -9.10
C ALA A 23 19.08 -13.35 -10.51
N GLN A 24 19.81 -13.95 -11.46
CA GLN A 24 19.82 -13.52 -12.85
C GLN A 24 18.45 -13.70 -13.51
N ARG A 25 17.81 -14.87 -13.37
CA ARG A 25 16.46 -15.13 -13.89
C ARG A 25 15.44 -14.16 -13.30
N TRP A 26 15.50 -13.91 -12.00
CA TRP A 26 14.63 -12.94 -11.34
C TRP A 26 14.85 -11.51 -11.86
N SER A 27 16.10 -11.10 -12.03
CA SER A 27 16.45 -9.76 -12.53
C SER A 27 15.94 -9.56 -13.96
N ALA A 28 16.12 -10.55 -14.83
CA ALA A 28 15.59 -10.53 -16.20
C ALA A 28 14.06 -10.42 -16.20
N ALA A 29 13.37 -11.29 -15.45
CA ALA A 29 11.91 -11.26 -15.33
C ALA A 29 11.40 -9.92 -14.80
N LYS A 30 12.06 -9.34 -13.79
CA LYS A 30 11.71 -8.03 -13.24
C LYS A 30 11.87 -6.90 -14.27
N ARG A 31 12.88 -6.95 -15.13
CA ARG A 31 13.04 -5.99 -16.24
C ARG A 31 11.91 -6.13 -17.26
N HIS A 32 11.50 -7.34 -17.61
CA HIS A 32 10.35 -7.57 -18.49
C HIS A 32 9.05 -7.02 -17.90
N VAL A 33 8.78 -7.28 -16.61
CA VAL A 33 7.61 -6.73 -15.93
C VAL A 33 7.63 -5.20 -15.95
N LYS A 34 8.79 -4.60 -15.64
CA LYS A 34 8.94 -3.15 -15.66
C LYS A 34 8.69 -2.57 -17.06
N GLY A 35 9.29 -3.14 -18.10
CA GLY A 35 9.09 -2.68 -19.48
C GLY A 35 7.63 -2.85 -19.96
N ALA A 36 6.97 -3.95 -19.58
CA ALA A 36 5.56 -4.16 -19.87
C ALA A 36 4.65 -3.18 -19.12
N GLN A 37 4.99 -2.83 -17.87
CA GLN A 37 4.28 -1.80 -17.11
C GLN A 37 4.44 -0.41 -17.71
N GLU A 38 5.64 -0.06 -18.18
CA GLU A 38 5.89 1.21 -18.88
C GLU A 38 5.13 1.27 -20.21
N ALA A 39 5.12 0.19 -20.98
CA ALA A 39 4.34 0.10 -22.22
C ALA A 39 2.82 0.20 -21.95
N LEU A 40 2.32 -0.48 -20.91
CA LEU A 40 0.92 -0.38 -20.51
C LEU A 40 0.56 1.06 -20.12
N ALA A 41 1.39 1.71 -19.30
CA ALA A 41 1.16 3.09 -18.88
C ALA A 41 1.09 4.06 -20.08
N SER A 42 1.95 3.88 -21.09
CA SER A 42 1.91 4.68 -22.32
C SER A 42 0.60 4.48 -23.10
N VAL A 43 0.12 3.24 -23.22
CA VAL A 43 -1.16 2.94 -23.90
C VAL A 43 -2.35 3.44 -23.08
N GLU A 44 -2.27 3.37 -21.75
CA GLU A 44 -3.29 3.92 -20.86
C GLU A 44 -3.40 5.44 -21.02
N GLU A 45 -2.28 6.16 -21.07
CA GLU A 45 -2.28 7.61 -21.32
C GLU A 45 -2.92 7.95 -22.67
N GLU A 46 -2.56 7.24 -23.72
CA GLU A 46 -3.16 7.41 -25.06
C GLU A 46 -4.68 7.13 -25.04
N ALA A 47 -5.10 6.04 -24.39
CA ALA A 47 -6.51 5.68 -24.26
C ALA A 47 -7.30 6.71 -23.44
N ILE A 48 -6.73 7.22 -22.35
CA ILE A 48 -7.31 8.29 -21.53
C ILE A 48 -7.50 9.54 -22.39
N GLU A 49 -6.49 9.95 -23.14
CA GLU A 49 -6.57 11.13 -24.01
C GLU A 49 -7.64 10.96 -25.09
N MET A 50 -7.71 9.78 -25.70
CA MET A 50 -8.71 9.45 -26.71
C MET A 50 -10.14 9.54 -26.16
N VAL A 51 -10.40 8.99 -24.96
CA VAL A 51 -11.70 9.10 -24.29
C VAL A 51 -11.97 10.54 -23.86
N ARG A 52 -10.94 11.29 -23.47
CA ARG A 52 -11.08 12.70 -23.07
C ARG A 52 -11.53 13.56 -24.24
N ILE A 53 -10.90 13.43 -25.41
CA ILE A 53 -11.20 14.21 -26.62
C ILE A 53 -12.51 13.76 -27.27
N TYR A 54 -12.66 12.45 -27.51
CA TYR A 54 -13.73 11.91 -28.37
C TYR A 54 -14.86 11.22 -27.60
N GLY A 55 -14.71 11.02 -26.28
CA GLY A 55 -15.72 10.35 -25.48
C GLY A 55 -16.95 11.22 -25.22
N VAL A 56 -18.11 10.57 -25.16
CA VAL A 56 -19.41 11.19 -24.89
C VAL A 56 -19.75 11.04 -23.40
N VAL A 57 -20.34 12.08 -22.81
CA VAL A 57 -20.87 12.00 -21.45
C VAL A 57 -22.13 11.14 -21.46
N VAL A 58 -22.14 10.07 -20.66
CA VAL A 58 -23.28 9.15 -20.59
C VAL A 58 -24.44 9.83 -19.85
N PRO A 59 -25.70 9.66 -20.29
CA PRO A 59 -26.86 10.16 -19.55
C PRO A 59 -26.82 9.70 -18.10
N HIS A 60 -27.04 10.62 -17.16
CA HIS A 60 -27.00 10.38 -15.71
C HIS A 60 -25.62 10.06 -15.11
N ALA A 61 -24.52 10.20 -15.86
CA ALA A 61 -23.15 10.03 -15.36
C ALA A 61 -22.25 11.20 -15.80
N GLU A 62 -22.53 12.39 -15.29
CA GLU A 62 -21.83 13.65 -15.64
C GLU A 62 -20.30 13.61 -15.43
N LYS A 63 -19.84 12.73 -14.53
CA LYS A 63 -18.41 12.54 -14.23
C LYS A 63 -17.72 11.52 -15.13
N SER A 64 -18.45 10.85 -16.03
CA SER A 64 -17.93 9.77 -16.85
C SER A 64 -18.06 10.08 -18.34
N ARG A 65 -16.96 9.89 -19.07
CA ARG A 65 -16.91 9.93 -20.54
C ARG A 65 -16.71 8.52 -21.07
N ARG A 66 -17.39 8.19 -22.16
CA ARG A 66 -17.37 6.87 -22.76
C ARG A 66 -17.06 6.94 -24.25
N LEU A 67 -16.19 6.06 -24.71
CA LEU A 67 -15.84 5.90 -26.12
C LEU A 67 -16.02 4.43 -26.52
N THR A 68 -16.86 4.18 -27.51
CA THR A 68 -17.20 2.83 -27.96
C THR A 68 -16.52 2.53 -29.29
N GLY A 69 -15.73 1.47 -29.33
CA GLY A 69 -15.16 0.89 -30.54
C GLY A 69 -15.97 -0.31 -31.04
N ARG A 70 -15.46 -1.00 -32.06
CA ARG A 70 -16.14 -2.16 -32.67
C ARG A 70 -16.25 -3.38 -31.74
N HIS A 71 -15.27 -3.56 -30.84
CA HIS A 71 -15.15 -4.72 -29.96
C HIS A 71 -14.88 -4.35 -28.49
N SER A 72 -14.78 -3.06 -28.18
CA SER A 72 -14.38 -2.57 -26.86
C SER A 72 -15.09 -1.27 -26.52
N GLU A 73 -15.22 -1.02 -25.22
CA GLU A 73 -15.75 0.23 -24.68
C GLU A 73 -14.74 0.76 -23.65
N LEU A 74 -14.38 2.02 -23.78
CA LEU A 74 -13.48 2.71 -22.87
C LEU A 74 -14.29 3.71 -22.06
N THR A 75 -14.19 3.66 -20.73
CA THR A 75 -14.86 4.61 -19.83
C THR A 75 -13.84 5.31 -18.96
N LEU A 76 -13.81 6.63 -19.02
CA LEU A 76 -13.02 7.49 -18.15
C LEU A 76 -13.94 8.12 -17.11
N THR A 77 -13.74 7.80 -15.84
CA THR A 77 -14.49 8.40 -14.73
C THR A 77 -13.59 9.33 -13.94
N LYS A 78 -14.00 10.58 -13.81
CA LYS A 78 -13.31 11.55 -12.96
C LYS A 78 -13.69 11.30 -11.49
N SER A 79 -12.78 10.72 -10.72
CA SER A 79 -12.90 10.67 -9.27
C SER A 79 -12.23 11.90 -8.66
N ASP A 80 -13.01 12.81 -8.08
CA ASP A 80 -12.45 13.87 -7.26
C ASP A 80 -12.16 13.28 -5.87
N THR A 81 -10.90 13.28 -5.45
CA THR A 81 -10.54 12.91 -4.07
C THR A 81 -10.74 14.13 -3.19
N ILE A 82 -11.69 14.05 -2.26
CA ILE A 82 -11.89 15.08 -1.24
C ILE A 82 -10.88 14.80 -0.11
N THR A 83 -9.82 15.59 -0.06
CA THR A 83 -8.89 15.60 1.08
C THR A 83 -9.41 16.62 2.09
N ILE A 84 -9.60 16.18 3.34
CA ILE A 84 -10.01 17.07 4.44
C ILE A 84 -8.74 17.54 5.15
N ASP A 85 -8.62 18.84 5.34
CA ASP A 85 -7.58 19.45 6.17
C ASP A 85 -8.14 19.62 7.60
N ASP A 86 -7.72 18.74 8.50
CA ASP A 86 -8.24 18.69 9.88
C ASP A 86 -8.00 20.01 10.64
N GLY A 87 -6.88 20.71 10.38
CA GLY A 87 -6.60 22.00 11.01
C GLY A 87 -7.62 23.07 10.59
N ARG A 88 -8.01 23.09 9.31
CA ARG A 88 -9.04 24.01 8.80
C ARG A 88 -10.45 23.65 9.26
N VAL A 89 -10.70 22.36 9.51
CA VAL A 89 -11.96 21.90 10.10
C VAL A 89 -12.09 22.40 11.54
N GLU A 90 -11.00 22.39 12.31
CA GLU A 90 -10.98 22.97 13.66
C GLU A 90 -11.19 24.49 13.64
N ASP A 91 -10.51 25.22 12.75
CA ASP A 91 -10.71 26.67 12.58
C ASP A 91 -12.19 27.01 12.27
N LEU A 92 -12.80 26.25 11.37
CA LEU A 92 -14.21 26.40 11.01
C LEU A 92 -15.13 26.08 12.17
N LYS A 93 -14.81 25.04 12.96
CA LYS A 93 -15.55 24.69 14.18
C LYS A 93 -15.52 25.85 15.17
N SER A 94 -14.32 26.38 15.46
CA SER A 94 -14.15 27.52 16.35
C SER A 94 -14.88 28.77 15.85
N ALA A 95 -14.86 29.04 14.54
CA ALA A 95 -15.60 30.15 13.94
C ALA A 95 -17.13 29.96 14.07
N LEU A 96 -17.65 28.74 13.88
CA LEU A 96 -19.07 28.45 14.06
C LEU A 96 -19.50 28.55 15.52
N GLU A 97 -18.67 28.09 16.46
CA GLU A 97 -18.90 28.23 17.89
C GLU A 97 -18.91 29.70 18.33
N ALA A 98 -17.94 30.50 17.87
CA ALA A 98 -17.87 31.94 18.15
C ALA A 98 -19.09 32.71 17.64
N ASN A 99 -19.70 32.25 16.54
CA ASN A 99 -20.90 32.84 15.95
C ASN A 99 -22.22 32.20 16.43
N LYS A 100 -22.20 31.38 17.50
CA LYS A 100 -23.37 30.68 18.06
C LYS A 100 -24.12 29.82 17.03
N ARG A 101 -23.38 29.24 16.08
CA ARG A 101 -23.86 28.39 14.98
C ARG A 101 -23.27 26.98 15.03
N SER A 102 -22.91 26.52 16.23
CA SER A 102 -22.35 25.18 16.50
C SER A 102 -23.19 24.03 15.93
N ASP A 103 -24.52 24.21 15.83
CA ASP A 103 -25.46 23.18 15.38
C ASP A 103 -25.30 22.81 13.90
N HIS A 104 -24.63 23.65 13.12
CA HIS A 104 -24.32 23.36 11.71
C HIS A 104 -23.13 22.42 11.56
N PHE A 105 -22.20 22.39 12.52
CA PHE A 105 -20.96 21.62 12.39
C PHE A 105 -21.21 20.10 12.24
N PRO A 106 -22.08 19.45 13.03
CA PRO A 106 -22.41 18.02 12.86
C PRO A 106 -23.12 17.69 11.54
N ARG A 107 -23.70 18.69 10.85
CA ARG A 107 -24.30 18.52 9.52
C ARG A 107 -23.27 18.60 8.39
N LEU A 108 -22.11 19.21 8.65
CA LEU A 108 -21.03 19.40 7.68
C LEU A 108 -19.95 18.33 7.82
N PHE A 109 -19.59 17.98 9.06
CA PHE A 109 -18.52 17.03 9.36
C PHE A 109 -19.00 15.96 10.35
N THR A 110 -18.60 14.72 10.10
CA THR A 110 -18.78 13.61 11.04
C THR A 110 -17.41 13.09 11.42
N LEU A 111 -17.12 13.03 12.72
CA LEU A 111 -15.87 12.46 13.22
C LEU A 111 -15.85 10.96 12.94
N ARG A 112 -14.94 10.52 12.08
CA ARG A 112 -14.61 9.10 11.90
C ARG A 112 -13.20 8.86 12.41
N SER A 113 -13.09 8.45 13.66
CA SER A 113 -11.81 8.06 14.24
C SER A 113 -11.42 6.67 13.74
N LYS A 114 -10.22 6.58 13.18
CA LYS A 114 -9.57 5.30 12.85
C LYS A 114 -8.54 5.02 13.93
N TYR A 115 -8.58 3.83 14.51
CA TYR A 115 -7.57 3.39 15.47
C TYR A 115 -6.39 2.77 14.73
N GLU A 116 -5.18 3.20 15.07
CA GLU A 116 -3.95 2.58 14.60
C GLU A 116 -3.24 1.93 15.78
N VAL A 117 -2.66 0.75 15.54
CA VAL A 117 -1.90 0.02 16.56
C VAL A 117 -0.53 0.67 16.62
N VAL A 118 -0.16 1.16 17.81
CA VAL A 118 1.16 1.73 18.08
C VAL A 118 2.16 0.60 18.31
N ASP A 119 3.40 0.76 17.83
CA ASP A 119 4.49 -0.18 18.09
C ASP A 119 4.70 -0.34 19.61
N GLY A 120 4.67 -1.58 20.10
CA GLY A 120 4.81 -1.90 21.52
C GLY A 120 3.51 -1.84 22.34
N ALA A 121 2.33 -1.71 21.71
CA ALA A 121 1.04 -1.74 22.42
C ALA A 121 0.82 -3.02 23.25
N ASP A 122 1.42 -4.13 22.84
CA ASP A 122 1.44 -5.40 23.56
C ASP A 122 2.24 -5.35 24.87
N GLN A 123 3.25 -4.47 24.95
CA GLN A 123 4.09 -4.28 26.13
C GLN A 123 3.43 -3.35 27.16
N VAL A 124 2.72 -2.31 26.70
CA VAL A 124 1.98 -1.38 27.57
C VAL A 124 0.96 -2.13 28.43
N MET A 125 0.21 -3.04 27.81
CA MET A 125 -0.78 -3.88 28.50
C MET A 125 -0.16 -4.88 29.51
N ARG A 126 1.14 -5.15 29.41
CA ARG A 126 1.89 -6.02 30.33
C ARG A 126 2.57 -5.26 31.46
N THR A 127 2.75 -3.95 31.32
CA THR A 127 3.42 -3.09 32.32
C THR A 127 2.45 -2.42 33.28
N GLU A 128 1.20 -2.16 32.87
CA GLU A 128 0.17 -1.70 33.81
C GLU A 128 -0.24 -2.84 34.76
N SER A 129 -0.29 -2.54 36.07
CA SER A 129 -0.63 -3.45 37.17
C SER A 129 -2.11 -3.81 37.21
N VAL A 130 -2.63 -4.30 36.09
CA VAL A 130 -4.01 -4.77 35.95
C VAL A 130 -4.10 -6.19 36.50
N SER A 131 -5.18 -6.52 37.21
CA SER A 131 -5.40 -7.89 37.70
C SER A 131 -5.29 -8.91 36.56
N LYS A 132 -4.63 -10.07 36.80
CA LYS A 132 -4.35 -11.09 35.78
C LYS A 132 -5.58 -11.50 34.95
N ARG A 133 -6.74 -11.57 35.59
CA ARG A 133 -8.01 -11.95 34.93
C ARG A 133 -8.53 -10.87 33.98
N LEU A 134 -8.27 -9.60 34.29
CA LEU A 134 -8.68 -8.47 33.46
C LEU A 134 -7.68 -8.24 32.31
N SER A 135 -6.39 -8.44 32.54
CA SER A 135 -5.37 -8.35 31.47
C SER A 135 -5.58 -9.42 30.39
N GLU A 136 -5.88 -10.67 30.77
CA GLU A 136 -6.23 -11.74 29.82
C GLU A 136 -7.47 -11.40 28.99
N LYS A 137 -8.51 -10.83 29.63
CA LYS A 137 -9.75 -10.42 28.94
C LYS A 137 -9.49 -9.27 27.96
N ILE A 138 -8.71 -8.28 28.36
CA ILE A 138 -8.38 -7.14 27.48
C ILE A 138 -7.46 -7.57 26.34
N LEU A 139 -6.45 -8.43 26.58
CA LEU A 139 -5.61 -8.99 25.53
C LEU A 139 -6.41 -9.82 24.52
N SER A 140 -7.39 -10.60 25.00
CA SER A 140 -8.30 -11.34 24.12
C SER A 140 -9.15 -10.42 23.25
N LEU A 141 -9.66 -9.32 23.81
CA LEU A 141 -10.43 -8.31 23.07
C LEU A 141 -9.55 -7.55 22.07
N PHE A 142 -8.35 -7.14 22.49
CA PHE A 142 -7.37 -6.46 21.64
C PHE A 142 -6.93 -7.34 20.46
N GLY A 143 -6.68 -8.63 20.69
CA GLY A 143 -6.35 -9.59 19.63
C GLY A 143 -7.48 -9.74 18.60
N ARG A 144 -8.75 -9.56 18.97
CA ARG A 144 -9.88 -9.55 18.02
C ARG A 144 -9.98 -8.27 17.20
N CYS A 145 -9.43 -7.17 17.69
CA CYS A 145 -9.37 -5.90 16.96
C CYS A 145 -8.29 -5.90 15.86
N ILE A 146 -7.35 -6.85 15.89
CA ILE A 146 -6.19 -6.87 15.00
C ILE A 146 -6.27 -8.07 14.06
N GLN A 147 -6.56 -7.82 12.79
CA GLN A 147 -6.35 -8.80 11.73
C GLN A 147 -4.95 -8.64 11.15
N VAL A 148 -4.02 -9.51 11.56
CA VAL A 148 -2.69 -9.57 10.95
C VAL A 148 -2.82 -10.29 9.61
N LYS A 149 -2.97 -9.53 8.52
CA LYS A 149 -2.78 -10.08 7.18
C LYS A 149 -1.29 -10.14 6.88
N ALA A 150 -0.76 -11.35 6.71
CA ALA A 150 0.62 -11.55 6.30
C ALA A 150 0.84 -10.85 4.94
N LYS A 151 1.70 -9.83 4.93
CA LYS A 151 2.13 -9.19 3.68
C LYS A 151 3.00 -10.17 2.91
N LYS A 152 2.88 -10.17 1.58
CA LYS A 152 3.80 -10.93 0.72
C LYS A 152 5.24 -10.50 1.02
N PRO A 153 6.18 -11.45 1.22
CA PRO A 153 7.58 -11.11 1.50
C PRO A 153 8.16 -10.31 0.33
N SER A 154 8.89 -9.24 0.66
CA SER A 154 9.56 -8.40 -0.33
C SER A 154 10.96 -8.95 -0.60
N LEU A 155 11.25 -9.28 -1.86
CA LEU A 155 12.57 -9.74 -2.29
C LEU A 155 13.38 -8.58 -2.88
N LYS A 156 14.56 -8.33 -2.30
CA LYS A 156 15.55 -7.38 -2.82
C LYS A 156 16.80 -8.15 -3.24
N VAL A 157 17.08 -8.17 -4.54
CA VAL A 157 18.32 -8.76 -5.09
C VAL A 157 19.33 -7.65 -5.34
N VAL A 158 20.55 -7.80 -4.81
CA VAL A 158 21.70 -6.92 -5.06
C VAL A 158 22.76 -7.76 -5.76
N MET A 159 23.11 -7.38 -7.00
CA MET A 159 24.22 -8.01 -7.71
C MET A 159 25.53 -7.39 -7.24
N PHE A 160 26.46 -8.20 -6.76
CA PHE A 160 27.79 -7.73 -6.40
C PHE A 160 28.63 -7.53 -7.66
N ASP A 161 29.27 -6.37 -7.74
CA ASP A 161 30.21 -6.03 -8.80
C ASP A 161 31.60 -6.55 -8.41
N LEU A 162 32.05 -7.64 -9.04
CA LEU A 162 33.34 -8.29 -8.75
C LEU A 162 34.55 -7.39 -9.05
N SER A 163 34.35 -6.27 -9.75
CA SER A 163 35.39 -5.27 -10.02
C SER A 163 35.67 -4.32 -8.85
N LYS A 164 34.84 -4.35 -7.79
CA LYS A 164 35.01 -3.52 -6.60
C LYS A 164 35.53 -4.35 -5.43
N PRO A 165 36.63 -3.95 -4.77
CA PRO A 165 37.14 -4.68 -3.62
C PRO A 165 36.06 -4.72 -2.52
N PRO A 166 35.94 -5.85 -1.78
CA PRO A 166 34.92 -6.00 -0.76
C PRO A 166 35.07 -4.89 0.28
N LYS A 167 34.00 -4.10 0.48
CA LYS A 167 33.97 -3.12 1.56
C LYS A 167 34.14 -3.87 2.87
N LYS A 168 35.29 -3.68 3.52
CA LYS A 168 35.58 -4.20 4.87
C LYS A 168 34.39 -3.87 5.77
N SER A 169 33.81 -4.89 6.37
CA SER A 169 32.79 -4.72 7.40
C SER A 169 33.38 -3.85 8.50
N ARG A 170 32.71 -2.72 8.79
CA ARG A 170 33.12 -1.80 9.85
C ARG A 170 32.89 -2.52 11.17
N ALA A 171 33.96 -3.07 11.75
CA ALA A 171 33.93 -3.66 13.08
C ALA A 171 33.32 -2.65 14.06
N LYS A 172 32.21 -3.03 14.68
CA LYS A 172 31.53 -2.27 15.72
C LYS A 172 32.45 -2.32 16.95
N LYS A 173 33.28 -1.29 17.15
CA LYS A 173 33.96 -1.09 18.44
C LYS A 173 32.87 -0.93 19.50
N GLY A 174 32.85 -1.84 20.47
CA GLY A 174 32.07 -1.69 21.69
C GLY A 174 32.49 -0.41 22.41
N GLY A 175 31.48 0.32 22.89
CA GLY A 175 31.65 1.35 23.90
C GLY A 175 31.21 0.76 25.22
N GLU A 176 32.13 0.83 26.20
CA GLU A 176 31.85 0.81 27.64
C GLU A 176 30.78 1.84 28.02
#